data_AF-A0A5U9KDG3-F1
#
_entry.id   AF-A0A5U9KDG3-F1
#
_cell.length_a   1.000
_cell.length_b   1.000
_cell.length_c   1.000
_cell.angle_alpha   90.00
_cell.angle_beta   90.00
_cell.angle_gamma   90.00
#
_symmetry.space_group_name_H-M   'P 1'
#
loop_
_entity.id
_entity.type
_entity.pdbx_description
1 polymer ?
#
loop_
_entity_poly.entity_id
_entity_poly.type
_entity_poly.pdbx_seq_one_letter_code
_entity_poly.pdbx_strand_id
1 'polypeptide(L)'
;MKKLTFEIRSPAHQQNAIHAVQQILPDPTKPIVVTIQERNRSLDQNRKLWACLGDVSRQVNWHGRWLDAESWKCVFTAALKQQDVVPNLAGNGFVVIGQSTSRMRVSEFAELLELIQAFGTERGVKWSDEARLALEWKARWGDKTE
;
A
#
# COMPACT_ATOMS: atom_id res chain seq x y z
N MET A 1 11.31 11.46 9.04
CA MET A 1 10.63 10.43 9.86
C MET A 1 9.86 9.47 8.96
N LYS A 2 9.73 8.20 9.35
CA LYS A 2 8.79 7.26 8.71
C LYS A 2 7.36 7.65 9.09
N LYS A 3 6.41 7.49 8.18
CA LYS A 3 4.99 7.78 8.43
C LYS A 3 4.49 6.95 9.61
N LEU A 4 3.94 7.62 10.63
CA LEU A 4 3.23 7.01 11.75
C LEU A 4 1.71 7.09 11.48
N THR A 5 0.95 6.08 11.89
CA THR A 5 -0.51 6.07 11.72
C THR A 5 -1.13 5.43 12.95
N PHE A 6 -2.07 6.14 13.57
CA PHE A 6 -2.76 5.71 14.77
C PHE A 6 -4.24 5.45 14.44
N GLU A 7 -4.72 4.24 14.70
CA GLU A 7 -6.15 3.95 14.63
C GLU A 7 -6.79 4.16 16.00
N ILE A 8 -7.56 5.24 16.14
CA ILE A 8 -8.20 5.58 17.41
C ILE A 8 -9.45 4.70 17.58
N ARG A 9 -9.27 3.53 18.20
CA ARG A 9 -10.36 2.59 18.54
C ARG A 9 -10.73 2.58 20.03
N SER A 10 -9.93 3.25 20.86
CA SER A 10 -10.11 3.32 22.31
C SER A 10 -9.42 4.57 22.88
N PRO A 11 -9.73 4.99 24.11
CA PRO A 11 -9.04 6.11 24.76
C PRO A 11 -7.52 5.90 24.88
N ALA A 12 -7.05 4.66 25.04
CA ALA A 12 -5.63 4.35 25.09
C ALA A 12 -4.92 4.63 23.75
N HIS A 13 -5.54 4.25 22.61
CA HIS A 13 -4.99 4.58 21.29
C HIS A 13 -4.96 6.09 21.04
N GLN A 14 -5.99 6.81 21.50
CA GLN A 14 -6.03 8.26 21.45
C GLN A 14 -4.87 8.88 22.23
N GLN A 15 -4.64 8.41 23.45
CA GLN A 15 -3.57 8.91 24.31
C GLN A 15 -2.17 8.71 23.68
N ASN A 16 -1.94 7.56 23.05
CA ASN A 16 -0.69 7.30 22.33
C ASN A 16 -0.47 8.27 21.17
N ALA A 17 -1.52 8.58 20.41
CA ALA A 17 -1.46 9.55 19.32
C ALA A 17 -1.14 10.97 19.84
N ILE A 18 -1.80 11.40 20.93
CA ILE A 18 -1.54 12.69 21.58
C ILE A 18 -0.08 12.78 22.01
N HIS A 19 0.42 11.75 22.69
CA HIS A 19 1.81 11.72 23.13
C HIS A 19 2.79 11.80 21.96
N ALA A 20 2.56 11.05 20.87
CA ALA A 20 3.41 11.12 19.69
C ALA A 20 3.44 12.53 19.06
N VAL A 21 2.30 13.23 19.03
CA VAL A 21 2.22 14.61 18.52
C VAL A 21 2.95 15.58 19.44
N GLN A 22 2.83 15.42 20.77
CA GLN A 22 3.52 16.26 21.75
C GLN A 22 5.06 16.15 21.67
N GLN A 23 5.60 15.02 21.22
CA GLN A 23 7.04 14.80 21.05
C GLN A 23 7.61 15.41 19.76
N ILE A 24 6.77 16.02 18.91
CA ILE A 24 7.21 16.64 17.66
C ILE A 24 7.83 18.02 17.95
N LEU A 25 9.09 18.20 17.55
CA LEU A 25 9.75 19.51 17.57
C LEU A 25 9.38 20.32 16.31
N PRO A 26 8.85 21.55 16.44
CA PRO A 26 8.55 22.39 15.28
C PRO A 26 9.80 22.79 14.49
N ASP A 27 9.76 22.69 13.17
CA ASP A 27 10.81 23.14 12.25
C ASP A 27 10.17 23.89 11.06
N PRO A 28 10.39 25.21 10.91
CA PRO A 28 9.86 25.99 9.79
C PRO A 28 10.39 25.55 8.41
N THR A 29 11.57 24.92 8.37
CA THR A 29 12.22 24.47 7.13
C THR A 29 11.80 23.06 6.74
N LYS A 30 11.42 22.22 7.72
CA LYS A 30 10.98 20.84 7.53
C LYS A 30 9.78 20.52 8.44
N PRO A 31 8.59 21.10 8.16
CA PRO A 31 7.43 20.91 9.01
C PRO A 31 6.96 19.46 8.99
N ILE A 32 6.47 18.98 10.13
CA ILE A 32 5.79 17.68 10.23
C ILE A 32 4.28 17.92 10.08
N VAL A 33 3.66 17.21 9.15
CA VAL A 33 2.23 17.31 8.87
C VAL A 33 1.48 16.27 9.71
N VAL A 34 0.47 16.73 10.46
CA VAL A 34 -0.48 15.89 11.19
C VAL A 34 -1.82 15.94 10.49
N THR A 35 -2.37 14.77 10.14
CA THR A 35 -3.68 14.66 9.47
C THR A 35 -4.62 13.81 10.30
N ILE A 36 -5.78 14.39 10.67
CA ILE A 36 -6.88 13.68 11.31
C ILE A 36 -7.98 13.52 10.26
N GLN A 37 -8.45 12.29 10.09
CA GLN A 37 -9.49 11.97 9.12
C GLN A 37 -10.32 10.78 9.62
N GLU A 38 -11.58 10.74 9.21
CA GLU A 38 -12.39 9.55 9.40
C GLU A 38 -11.84 8.37 8.60
N ARG A 39 -12.10 7.16 9.10
CA ARG A 39 -11.74 5.95 8.41
C ARG A 39 -12.63 5.79 7.19
N ASN A 40 -12.03 5.72 6.00
CA ASN A 40 -12.74 5.41 4.76
C ASN A 40 -12.20 4.13 4.12
N ARG A 41 -13.06 3.46 3.35
CA ARG A 41 -12.76 2.16 2.69
C ARG A 41 -11.50 2.22 1.83
N SER A 42 -11.28 3.34 1.14
CA SER A 42 -10.10 3.55 0.28
C SER A 42 -8.80 3.61 1.08
N LEU A 43 -8.80 4.23 2.26
CA LEU A 43 -7.62 4.32 3.13
C LEU A 43 -7.23 2.94 3.67
N ASP A 44 -8.21 2.12 4.06
CA ASP A 44 -7.97 0.74 4.47
C ASP A 44 -7.42 -0.13 3.35
N GLN A 45 -8.02 -0.05 2.17
CA GLN A 45 -7.58 -0.77 0.98
C GLN A 45 -6.14 -0.39 0.60
N ASN A 46 -5.81 0.91 0.64
CA ASN A 46 -4.45 1.37 0.39
C ASN A 46 -3.47 0.89 1.45
N ARG A 47 -3.81 0.95 2.74
CA ARG A 47 -2.94 0.40 3.79
C ARG A 47 -2.70 -1.09 3.62
N LYS A 48 -3.74 -1.85 3.28
CA LYS A 48 -3.63 -3.30 2.98
C LYS A 48 -2.65 -3.54 1.84
N LEU A 49 -2.80 -2.81 0.74
CA LEU A 49 -1.93 -2.93 -0.42
C LEU A 49 -0.46 -2.73 -0.02
N TRP A 50 -0.17 -1.64 0.68
CA TRP A 50 1.21 -1.32 1.09
C TRP A 50 1.77 -2.29 2.14
N ALA A 51 0.95 -2.81 3.05
CA ALA A 51 1.36 -3.85 3.99
C ALA A 51 1.78 -5.12 3.25
N CYS A 52 0.94 -5.60 2.32
CA CYS A 52 1.22 -6.80 1.54
C CYS A 52 2.47 -6.62 0.67
N LEU A 53 2.59 -5.50 -0.04
CA LEU A 53 3.77 -5.19 -0.85
C LEU A 53 5.04 -5.09 0.00
N GLY A 54 4.93 -4.50 1.19
CA GLY A 54 6.03 -4.43 2.14
C GLY A 54 6.48 -5.80 2.62
N ASP A 55 5.53 -6.69 2.92
CA ASP A 55 5.83 -8.07 3.34
C ASP A 55 6.53 -8.86 2.23
N VAL A 56 6.05 -8.75 0.98
CA VAL A 56 6.71 -9.36 -0.19
C VAL A 56 8.10 -8.77 -0.40
N SER A 57 8.22 -7.44 -0.36
CA SER A 57 9.49 -6.71 -0.54
C SER A 57 10.59 -7.20 0.40
N ARG A 58 10.26 -7.49 1.66
CA ARG A 58 11.23 -7.95 2.66
C ARG A 58 11.59 -9.44 2.55
N GLN A 59 10.77 -10.24 1.88
CA GLN A 59 10.84 -11.71 1.98
C GLN A 59 11.12 -12.41 0.64
N VAL A 60 10.84 -11.75 -0.48
CA VAL A 60 10.99 -12.36 -1.81
C VAL A 60 12.15 -11.73 -2.57
N ASN A 61 13.15 -12.54 -2.88
CA ASN A 61 14.17 -12.22 -3.88
C ASN A 61 13.62 -12.55 -5.28
N TRP A 62 13.61 -11.55 -6.16
CA TRP A 62 13.09 -11.65 -7.53
C TRP A 62 14.23 -11.67 -8.53
N HIS A 63 14.51 -12.84 -9.11
CA HIS A 63 15.59 -13.03 -10.09
C HIS A 63 16.94 -12.42 -9.68
N GLY A 64 17.35 -12.64 -8.42
CA GLY A 64 18.61 -12.14 -7.88
C GLY A 64 18.53 -10.73 -7.28
N ARG A 65 17.36 -10.06 -7.33
CA ARG A 65 17.18 -8.68 -6.85
C ARG A 65 16.11 -8.58 -5.79
N TRP A 66 16.37 -7.74 -4.79
CA TRP A 66 15.37 -7.30 -3.83
C TRP A 66 14.71 -6.04 -4.35
N LEU A 67 13.39 -6.06 -4.46
CA LEU A 67 12.60 -4.92 -4.94
C LEU A 67 11.91 -4.26 -3.74
N ASP A 68 11.81 -2.94 -3.77
CA ASP A 68 11.02 -2.19 -2.80
C ASP A 68 9.51 -2.34 -3.08
N ALA A 69 8.68 -1.91 -2.14
CA ALA A 69 7.23 -2.04 -2.25
C ALA A 69 6.66 -1.32 -3.49
N GLU A 70 7.25 -0.19 -3.89
CA GLU A 70 6.83 0.55 -5.08
C GLU A 70 7.14 -0.21 -6.37
N SER A 71 8.33 -0.79 -6.48
CA SER A 71 8.72 -1.64 -7.62
C SER A 71 7.86 -2.89 -7.70
N TRP A 72 7.57 -3.53 -6.56
CA TRP A 72 6.64 -4.66 -6.52
C TRP A 72 5.24 -4.27 -6.98
N LYS A 73 4.75 -3.08 -6.61
CA LYS A 73 3.47 -2.57 -7.10
C LYS A 73 3.47 -2.51 -8.64
N CYS A 74 4.54 -1.98 -9.24
CA CYS A 74 4.67 -1.94 -10.70
C CYS A 74 4.62 -3.34 -11.31
N VAL A 75 5.35 -4.31 -10.74
CA VAL A 75 5.36 -5.71 -11.22
C VAL A 75 3.95 -6.32 -11.18
N PHE A 76 3.24 -6.21 -10.06
CA PHE A 76 1.90 -6.78 -9.94
C PHE A 76 0.87 -6.07 -10.81
N THR A 77 0.93 -4.74 -10.92
CA THR A 77 0.01 -4.02 -11.82
C THR A 77 0.23 -4.36 -13.29
N ALA A 78 1.49 -4.59 -13.69
CA ALA A 78 1.84 -5.01 -15.05
C ALA A 78 1.36 -6.43 -15.38
N ALA A 79 1.19 -7.29 -14.38
CA ALA A 79 0.63 -8.63 -14.57
C ALA A 79 -0.89 -8.61 -14.84
N LEU A 80 -1.60 -7.56 -14.40
CA LEU A 80 -3.04 -7.41 -14.63
C LEU A 80 -3.36 -6.58 -15.88
N LYS A 81 -2.55 -5.58 -16.19
CA LYS A 81 -2.75 -4.70 -17.34
C LYS A 81 -1.45 -4.40 -18.04
N GLN A 82 -1.53 -4.32 -19.37
CA GLN A 82 -0.41 -3.91 -20.19
C GLN A 82 0.04 -2.48 -19.82
N GLN A 83 1.35 -2.28 -19.89
CA GLN A 83 1.98 -0.98 -19.67
C GLN A 83 1.94 -0.16 -20.96
N ASP A 84 1.80 1.15 -20.84
CA ASP A 84 1.85 2.06 -21.98
C ASP A 84 3.30 2.40 -22.31
N VAL A 85 3.62 2.58 -23.59
CA VAL A 85 4.96 2.98 -24.05
C VAL A 85 4.85 4.27 -24.83
N VAL A 86 5.58 5.30 -24.40
CA VAL A 86 5.54 6.64 -25.00
C VAL A 86 6.94 7.12 -25.37
N PRO A 87 7.11 8.00 -26.38
CA PRO A 87 8.40 8.63 -26.66
C PRO A 87 8.94 9.40 -25.46
N ASN A 88 10.27 9.35 -25.26
CA ASN A 88 10.91 10.16 -24.23
C ASN A 88 10.96 11.64 -24.64
N LEU A 89 11.23 12.53 -23.67
CA LEU A 89 11.30 13.97 -23.92
C LEU A 89 12.39 14.37 -24.94
N ALA A 90 13.44 13.56 -25.06
CA ALA A 90 14.53 13.80 -26.01
C ALA A 90 14.25 13.30 -27.43
N GLY A 91 13.12 12.62 -27.67
CA GLY A 91 12.72 12.09 -28.97
C GLY A 91 13.62 10.98 -29.53
N ASN A 92 14.53 10.42 -28.73
CA ASN A 92 15.52 9.43 -29.13
C ASN A 92 15.36 8.07 -28.44
N GLY A 93 14.26 7.89 -27.71
CA GLY A 93 13.97 6.66 -26.97
C GLY A 93 12.52 6.62 -26.49
N PHE A 94 12.24 5.67 -25.61
CA PHE A 94 10.90 5.43 -25.07
C PHE A 94 10.92 5.34 -23.55
N VAL A 95 9.76 5.59 -22.94
CA VAL A 95 9.49 5.44 -21.51
C VAL A 95 8.31 4.50 -21.37
N VAL A 96 8.44 3.51 -20.48
CA VAL A 96 7.35 2.60 -20.11
C VAL A 96 6.61 3.19 -18.92
N ILE A 97 5.31 3.40 -19.07
CA ILE A 97 4.42 3.96 -18.05
C ILE A 97 3.56 2.81 -17.50
N GLY A 98 3.76 2.53 -16.21
CA GLY A 98 2.89 1.61 -15.48
C GLY A 98 1.52 2.21 -15.19
N GLN A 99 0.54 1.34 -14.91
CA GLN A 99 -0.81 1.78 -14.60
C GLN A 99 -0.89 2.37 -13.18
N SER A 100 -1.60 3.50 -13.05
CA SER A 100 -1.81 4.11 -11.73
C SER A 100 -2.90 3.38 -10.96
N THR A 101 -2.55 2.85 -9.78
CA THR A 101 -3.51 2.23 -8.86
C THR A 101 -4.57 3.22 -8.36
N SER A 102 -4.31 4.54 -8.40
CA SER A 102 -5.29 5.55 -8.02
C SER A 102 -6.45 5.71 -9.01
N ARG A 103 -6.28 5.23 -10.25
CA ARG A 103 -7.29 5.28 -11.32
C ARG A 103 -8.00 3.94 -11.52
N MET A 104 -7.63 2.92 -10.77
CA MET A 104 -8.24 1.60 -10.85
C MET A 104 -9.66 1.62 -10.31
N ARG A 105 -10.56 0.86 -10.95
CA ARG A 105 -11.88 0.57 -10.40
C ARG A 105 -11.74 -0.31 -9.15
N VAL A 106 -12.77 -0.31 -8.31
CA VAL A 106 -12.78 -1.11 -7.06
C VAL A 106 -12.54 -2.59 -7.33
N SER A 107 -13.11 -3.14 -8.41
CA SER A 107 -12.90 -4.54 -8.84
C SER A 107 -11.45 -4.82 -9.21
N GLU A 108 -10.84 -3.96 -10.02
CA GLU A 108 -9.45 -4.09 -10.46
C GLU A 108 -8.46 -4.00 -9.27
N PHE A 109 -8.77 -3.15 -8.29
CA PHE A 109 -7.99 -3.06 -7.07
C PHE A 109 -8.11 -4.32 -6.20
N ALA A 110 -9.31 -4.93 -6.16
CA ALA A 110 -9.52 -6.18 -5.45
C ALA A 110 -8.76 -7.35 -6.10
N GLU A 111 -8.76 -7.43 -7.43
CA GLU A 111 -7.96 -8.39 -8.19
C GLU A 111 -6.46 -8.21 -7.95
N LEU A 112 -5.96 -6.96 -7.91
CA LEU A 112 -4.57 -6.67 -7.59
C LEU A 112 -4.18 -7.20 -6.20
N LEU A 113 -5.01 -6.93 -5.19
CA LEU A 113 -4.78 -7.42 -3.85
C LEU A 113 -4.76 -8.95 -3.80
N GLU A 114 -5.69 -9.60 -4.49
CA GLU A 114 -5.79 -11.05 -4.54
C GLU A 114 -4.56 -11.69 -5.20
N LEU A 115 -4.10 -11.13 -6.32
CA LEU A 115 -2.87 -11.55 -6.99
C LEU A 115 -1.65 -11.48 -6.06
N ILE A 116 -1.49 -10.36 -5.33
CA ILE A 116 -0.37 -10.19 -4.39
C ILE A 116 -0.42 -11.23 -3.28
N GLN A 117 -1.61 -11.51 -2.74
CA GLN A 117 -1.81 -12.48 -1.66
C GLN A 117 -1.56 -13.92 -2.15
N ALA A 118 -2.07 -14.28 -3.33
CA ALA A 118 -1.82 -15.59 -3.94
C ALA A 118 -0.30 -15.79 -4.15
N PHE A 119 0.35 -14.83 -4.82
CA PHE A 119 1.79 -14.87 -5.05
C PHE A 119 2.59 -14.99 -3.76
N GLY A 120 2.30 -14.15 -2.76
CA GLY A 120 3.02 -14.18 -1.49
C GLY A 120 2.81 -15.51 -0.75
N THR A 121 1.60 -16.07 -0.79
CA THR A 121 1.28 -17.34 -0.14
C THR A 121 2.02 -18.51 -0.80
N GLU A 122 2.05 -18.58 -2.13
CA GLU A 122 2.83 -19.57 -2.88
C GLU A 122 4.33 -19.51 -2.58
N ARG A 123 4.84 -18.31 -2.28
CA ARG A 123 6.25 -18.07 -1.91
C ARG A 123 6.52 -18.17 -0.41
N GLY A 124 5.55 -18.55 0.41
CA GLY A 124 5.71 -18.70 1.85
C GLY A 124 5.94 -17.39 2.60
N VAL A 125 5.46 -16.26 2.08
CA VAL A 125 5.54 -14.95 2.72
C VAL A 125 4.75 -14.97 4.02
N LYS A 126 5.38 -14.53 5.12
CA LYS A 126 4.72 -14.33 6.40
C LYS A 126 4.06 -12.95 6.42
N TRP A 127 2.74 -12.93 6.46
CA TRP A 127 1.94 -11.71 6.48
C TRP A 127 1.93 -11.06 7.86
N SER A 128 2.21 -9.76 7.87
CA SER A 128 2.06 -8.87 9.03
C SER A 128 0.61 -8.80 9.51
N ASP A 129 0.42 -8.35 10.76
CA ASP A 129 -0.91 -8.21 11.34
C ASP A 129 -1.76 -7.19 10.55
N GLU A 130 -1.15 -6.14 10.02
CA GLU A 130 -1.84 -5.20 9.12
C GLU A 130 -2.32 -5.86 7.82
N ALA A 131 -1.54 -6.79 7.25
CA ALA A 131 -1.96 -7.56 6.08
C ALA A 131 -3.05 -8.59 6.43
N ARG A 132 -2.97 -9.22 7.61
CA ARG A 132 -3.93 -10.22 8.11
C ARG A 132 -5.28 -9.63 8.53
N LEU A 133 -5.31 -8.55 9.29
CA LEU A 133 -6.55 -7.86 9.67
C LEU A 133 -7.38 -7.49 8.43
N ALA A 134 -6.69 -7.18 7.35
CA ALA A 134 -7.31 -6.83 6.09
C ALA A 134 -7.76 -8.04 5.25
N LEU A 135 -7.23 -9.24 5.49
CA LEU A 135 -7.76 -10.52 4.99
C LEU A 135 -9.09 -10.86 5.66
N GLU A 136 -9.14 -10.75 7.00
CA GLU A 136 -10.33 -11.05 7.80
C GLU A 136 -11.51 -10.13 7.49
N TRP A 137 -11.26 -8.88 7.13
CA TRP A 137 -12.32 -7.94 6.72
C TRP A 137 -13.06 -8.38 5.44
N LYS A 138 -12.37 -8.97 4.45
CA LYS A 138 -13.01 -9.52 3.23
C LYS A 138 -13.89 -10.72 3.57
N ALA A 139 -13.42 -11.57 4.49
CA ALA A 139 -14.14 -12.76 4.94
C ALA A 139 -15.36 -12.43 5.81
N ARG A 140 -15.29 -11.38 6.63
CA ARG A 140 -16.32 -11.04 7.62
C ARG A 140 -17.45 -10.16 7.09
N TRP A 141 -17.19 -9.38 6.04
CA TRP A 141 -18.15 -8.39 5.51
C TRP A 141 -18.22 -8.39 3.98
N GLY A 142 -18.10 -9.57 3.36
CA GLY A 142 -18.14 -9.76 1.90
C GLY A 142 -19.15 -8.82 1.22
N ASP A 143 -18.63 -8.08 0.23
CA ASP A 143 -19.28 -7.00 -0.53
C ASP A 143 -20.76 -6.75 -0.23
N LYS A 144 -21.04 -5.91 0.76
CA LYS A 144 -22.23 -5.04 0.66
C LYS A 144 -21.83 -3.81 -0.16
N THR A 145 -21.85 -3.98 -1.47
CA THR A 145 -21.88 -2.86 -2.41
C THR A 145 -22.84 -3.23 -3.54
N GLU A 146 -24.11 -2.84 -3.37
CA GLU A 146 -24.81 -2.10 -4.43
C GLU A 146 -24.18 -0.71 -4.57
#